data_AF-A0A966XNS1-F1
#
_entry.id   AF-A0A966XNS1-F1
#
_cell.length_a   1.000
_cell.length_b   1.000
_cell.length_c   1.000
_cell.angle_alpha   90.00
_cell.angle_beta   90.00
_cell.angle_gamma   90.00
#
_symmetry.space_group_name_H-M   'P 1'
#
loop_
_entity.id
_entity.type
_entity.pdbx_description
1 polymer ?
#
loop_
_entity_poly.entity_id
_entity_poly.type
_entity_poly.pdbx_seq_one_letter_code
_entity_poly.pdbx_strand_id
1 'polypeptide(L)'
;PNDENLSEYAPKALEAMTNAGAKFIARGMPVATFENGIQQRTVIIEFVSTDAARAAITSDAYQAAFALLGDVERDVRVIEGLE
;
A
#
# COMPACT_ATOMS: atom_id res chain seq x y z
N PRO A 1 -4.20 -12.33 -3.89
CA PRO A 1 -3.90 -13.24 -2.76
C PRO A 1 -5.18 -13.95 -2.32
N ASN A 2 -5.06 -15.13 -1.72
CA ASN A 2 -6.18 -15.76 -1.02
C ASN A 2 -6.48 -14.98 0.28
N ASP A 3 -7.61 -15.28 0.91
CA ASP A 3 -8.07 -14.57 2.11
C ASP A 3 -7.14 -14.78 3.32
N GLU A 4 -6.53 -15.97 3.42
CA GLU A 4 -5.58 -16.32 4.49
C GLU A 4 -4.33 -15.44 4.43
N ASN A 5 -3.62 -15.43 3.30
CA ASN A 5 -2.44 -14.59 3.07
C ASN A 5 -2.75 -13.10 3.30
N LEU A 6 -3.94 -12.66 2.87
CA LEU A 6 -4.36 -11.27 3.07
C LEU A 6 -4.55 -10.95 4.56
N SER A 7 -5.11 -11.89 5.33
CA SER A 7 -5.35 -11.73 6.77
C SER A 7 -4.04 -11.66 7.57
N GLU A 8 -3.00 -12.36 7.13
CA GLU A 8 -1.66 -12.33 7.75
C GLU A 8 -0.86 -11.08 7.38
N TYR A 9 -0.89 -10.70 6.09
CA TYR A 9 -0.19 -9.51 5.58
C TYR A 9 -0.76 -8.21 6.13
N ALA A 10 -2.10 -8.04 6.07
CA ALA A 10 -2.74 -6.75 6.28
C ALA A 10 -2.40 -6.05 7.61
N PRO A 11 -2.39 -6.73 8.77
CA PRO A 11 -2.04 -6.08 10.04
C PRO A 11 -0.57 -5.68 10.10
N LYS A 12 0.36 -6.54 9.64
CA LYS A 12 1.80 -6.28 9.67
C LYS A 12 2.21 -5.16 8.72
N ALA A 13 1.62 -5.14 7.53
CA ALA A 13 1.84 -4.07 6.56
C ALA A 13 1.31 -2.72 7.06
N LEU A 14 0.14 -2.73 7.72
CA LEU A 14 -0.43 -1.53 8.34
C LEU A 14 0.50 -0.99 9.44
N GLU A 15 0.97 -1.86 10.33
CA GLU A 15 1.90 -1.51 11.40
C GLU A 15 3.20 -0.93 10.85
N ALA A 16 3.86 -1.63 9.91
CA ALA A 16 5.12 -1.18 9.31
C ALA A 16 4.98 0.19 8.64
N MET A 17 3.91 0.41 7.88
CA MET A 17 3.63 1.68 7.22
C MET A 17 3.36 2.79 8.24
N THR A 18 2.54 2.52 9.26
CA THR A 18 2.20 3.51 10.30
C THR A 18 3.44 3.95 11.07
N ASN A 19 4.31 2.99 11.44
CA ASN A 19 5.59 3.28 12.10
C ASN A 19 6.55 4.08 11.20
N ALA A 20 6.43 3.94 9.88
CA ALA A 20 7.16 4.74 8.90
C ALA A 20 6.54 6.13 8.64
N GLY A 21 5.52 6.54 9.40
CA GLY A 21 4.88 7.85 9.28
C GLY A 21 3.78 7.93 8.22
N ALA A 22 3.24 6.79 7.79
CA ALA A 22 2.13 6.76 6.83
C ALA A 22 0.86 7.40 7.40
N LYS A 23 0.21 8.24 6.58
CA LYS A 23 -1.17 8.69 6.78
C LYS A 23 -2.04 8.11 5.67
N PHE A 24 -2.93 7.18 6.03
CA PHE A 24 -3.84 6.56 5.08
C PHE A 24 -4.97 7.52 4.69
N ILE A 25 -5.06 7.88 3.41
CA ILE A 25 -6.08 8.79 2.87
C ILE A 25 -7.30 7.99 2.37
N ALA A 26 -7.05 6.87 1.70
CA ALA A 26 -8.10 5.97 1.22
C ALA A 26 -7.62 4.52 1.24
N ARG A 27 -8.54 3.58 1.51
CA ARG A 27 -8.25 2.14 1.51
C ARG A 27 -9.52 1.33 1.27
N GLY A 28 -9.71 0.80 0.06
CA GLY A 28 -10.91 0.02 -0.24
C GLY A 28 -11.12 -0.22 -1.73
N MET A 29 -12.27 -0.77 -2.09
CA MET A 29 -12.72 -0.81 -3.48
C MET A 29 -13.11 0.61 -3.94
N PRO A 30 -12.76 1.04 -5.16
CA PRO A 30 -13.25 2.27 -5.74
C PRO A 30 -14.78 2.31 -5.71
N VAL A 31 -15.36 3.47 -5.42
CA VAL A 31 -16.82 3.68 -5.50
C VAL A 31 -17.28 3.77 -6.97
N ALA A 32 -16.38 4.21 -7.86
CA ALA A 32 -16.56 4.24 -9.30
C ALA A 32 -15.19 4.19 -9.99
N THR A 33 -15.17 3.68 -11.22
CA THR A 33 -14.00 3.69 -12.12
C THR A 33 -14.38 4.30 -13.46
N PHE A 34 -13.45 5.01 -14.08
CA PHE A 34 -13.63 5.68 -15.38
C PHE A 34 -12.53 5.25 -16.35
N GLU A 35 -12.79 5.37 -17.66
CA GLU A 35 -11.86 5.00 -18.74
C GLU A 35 -11.29 3.57 -18.57
N ASN A 36 -9.96 3.43 -18.55
CA ASN A 36 -9.26 2.16 -18.34
C ASN A 36 -9.07 1.82 -16.84
N GLY A 37 -9.81 2.49 -15.95
CA GLY A 37 -9.75 2.24 -14.51
C GLY A 37 -10.23 0.82 -14.17
N ILE A 38 -9.41 0.10 -13.41
CA ILE A 38 -9.72 -1.27 -12.96
C ILE A 38 -10.46 -1.20 -11.62
N GLN A 39 -11.60 -1.89 -11.51
CA GLN A 39 -12.37 -2.03 -10.27
C GLN A 39 -11.64 -2.99 -9.30
N GLN A 40 -10.54 -2.51 -8.71
CA GLN A 40 -9.68 -3.26 -7.81
C GLN A 40 -9.36 -2.44 -6.57
N ARG A 41 -9.07 -3.11 -5.44
CA ARG A 41 -8.72 -2.45 -4.19
C ARG A 41 -7.56 -1.47 -4.38
N THR A 42 -7.79 -0.22 -4.00
CA THR A 42 -6.80 0.87 -4.07
C THR A 42 -6.52 1.40 -2.68
N VAL A 43 -5.25 1.75 -2.45
CA VAL A 43 -4.78 2.36 -1.21
C VAL A 43 -4.02 3.63 -1.56
N ILE A 44 -4.40 4.75 -0.94
CA ILE A 44 -3.73 6.04 -1.08
C ILE A 44 -3.15 6.38 0.28
N ILE A 45 -1.84 6.59 0.33
CA ILE A 45 -1.09 6.87 1.55
C ILE A 45 -0.29 8.15 1.32
N GLU A 46 -0.40 9.08 2.24
CA GLU A 46 0.39 10.31 2.30
C GLU A 46 1.58 10.10 3.24
N PHE A 47 2.73 10.64 2.84
CA PHE A 47 3.96 10.70 3.63
C PHE A 47 4.51 12.12 3.59
N VAL A 48 5.38 12.45 4.53
CA VAL A 48 6.03 13.77 4.62
C VAL A 48 6.98 14.08 3.46
N SER A 49 7.43 13.06 2.71
CA SER A 49 8.21 13.21 1.48
C SER A 49 8.15 11.95 0.61
N THR A 50 8.52 12.07 -0.67
CA THR A 50 8.65 10.92 -1.57
C THR A 50 9.75 9.96 -1.14
N ASP A 51 10.85 10.46 -0.55
CA ASP A 51 11.89 9.62 0.03
C ASP A 51 11.40 8.82 1.24
N ALA A 52 10.55 9.42 2.10
CA ALA A 52 9.92 8.69 3.20
C ALA A 52 8.99 7.58 2.67
N ALA A 53 8.19 7.86 1.64
CA ALA A 53 7.35 6.86 0.99
C ALA A 53 8.16 5.71 0.37
N ARG A 54 9.26 6.04 -0.31
CA ARG A 54 10.19 5.04 -0.88
C ARG A 54 10.83 4.20 0.21
N ALA A 55 11.34 4.83 1.27
CA ALA A 55 11.94 4.12 2.40
C ALA A 55 10.92 3.19 3.09
N ALA A 56 9.66 3.63 3.25
CA ALA A 56 8.60 2.82 3.84
C ALA A 56 8.31 1.55 3.00
N ILE A 57 8.09 1.70 1.69
CA ILE A 57 7.76 0.56 0.80
C ILE A 57 8.96 -0.39 0.61
N THR A 58 10.20 0.08 0.72
CA THR A 58 11.40 -0.77 0.64
C THR A 58 11.95 -1.22 1.99
N SER A 59 11.30 -0.87 3.11
CA SER A 59 11.77 -1.22 4.44
C SER A 59 11.70 -2.72 4.71
N ASP A 60 12.64 -3.24 5.51
CA ASP A 60 12.67 -4.66 5.89
C ASP A 60 11.35 -5.10 6.56
N ALA A 61 10.78 -4.25 7.42
CA ALA A 61 9.51 -4.53 8.09
C ALA A 61 8.36 -4.69 7.09
N TYR A 62 8.27 -3.81 6.09
CA TYR A 62 7.25 -3.91 5.06
C TYR A 62 7.50 -5.10 4.11
N GLN A 63 8.74 -5.34 3.70
CA GLN A 63 9.10 -6.45 2.83
C GLN A 63 8.84 -7.81 3.51
N ALA A 64 9.11 -7.92 4.81
CA ALA A 64 8.76 -9.09 5.61
C ALA A 64 7.24 -9.32 5.67
N ALA A 65 6.45 -8.25 5.80
CA ALA A 65 4.99 -8.36 5.69
C ALA A 65 4.58 -8.80 4.28
N PHE A 66 5.14 -8.17 3.24
CA PHE A 66 4.81 -8.45 1.83
C PHE A 66 5.07 -9.90 1.43
N ALA A 67 6.10 -10.55 1.97
CA ALA A 67 6.38 -11.97 1.74
C ALA A 67 5.21 -12.90 2.11
N LEU A 68 4.35 -12.50 3.06
CA LEU A 68 3.16 -13.26 3.46
C LEU A 68 2.04 -13.23 2.41
N LEU A 69 2.09 -12.27 1.47
CA LEU A 69 1.02 -12.10 0.50
C LEU A 69 1.03 -13.19 -0.59
N GLY A 70 2.16 -13.89 -0.75
CA GLY A 70 2.39 -14.84 -1.83
C GLY A 70 2.53 -14.16 -3.19
N ASP A 71 2.22 -14.90 -4.26
CA ASP A 71 2.28 -14.37 -5.62
C ASP A 71 1.11 -13.42 -5.89
N VAL A 72 1.43 -12.17 -6.19
CA VAL A 72 0.46 -11.10 -6.44
C VAL A 72 0.97 -10.13 -7.49
N GLU A 73 0.05 -9.62 -8.31
CA GLU A 73 0.32 -8.50 -9.20
C GLU A 73 -0.26 -7.22 -8.60
N ARG A 74 0.52 -6.15 -8.61
CA ARG A 74 0.10 -4.84 -8.11
C ARG A 74 0.85 -3.71 -8.81
N ASP A 75 0.16 -2.60 -8.95
CA ASP A 75 0.75 -1.34 -9.35
C ASP A 75 0.97 -0.46 -8.11
N VAL A 76 2.19 0.01 -7.91
CA VAL A 76 2.58 0.88 -6.79
C VAL A 76 3.40 2.02 -7.34
N ARG A 77 2.97 3.25 -7.06
CA ARG A 77 3.61 4.48 -7.54
C ARG A 77 3.85 5.41 -6.36
N VAL A 78 5.01 6.06 -6.36
CA VAL A 78 5.32 7.20 -5.48
C VAL A 78 5.32 8.43 -6.36
N ILE A 79 4.50 9.42 -6.02
CA ILE A 79 4.26 10.62 -6.82
C ILE A 79 4.43 11.82 -5.89
N GLU A 80 5.12 12.86 -6.35
CA GLU A 80 5.20 14.13 -5.63
C GLU A 80 3.81 14.77 -5.53
N GLY A 81 3.53 15.39 -4.38
CA GLY A 81 2.39 16.28 -4.23
C GLY A 81 2.55 17.52 -5.10
N LEU A 82 1.47 18.29 -5.27
CA LEU A 82 1.52 19.56 -6.00
C LEU A 82 2.13 20.72 -5.19
N GLU A 83 2.38 20.51 -3.90
CA GLU A 83 2.93 21.49 -2.96
C GLU A 83 4.34 21.11 -2.51
#